data_AF-A0A7C5CEY9-F1
#
_entry.id   AF-A0A7C5CEY9-F1
#
_cell.length_a   1.000
_cell.length_b   1.000
_cell.length_c   1.000
_cell.angle_alpha   90.00
_cell.angle_beta   90.00
_cell.angle_gamma   90.00
#
_symmetry.space_group_name_H-M   'P 1'
#
loop_
_entity.id
_entity.type
_entity.pdbx_description
1 polymer ?
#
loop_
_entity_poly.entity_id
_entity_poly.type
_entity_poly.pdbx_seq_one_letter_code
_entity_poly.pdbx_strand_id
1 'polypeptide(L)' 'MKKMMLDTNICIYIIKNRPPKVRERFKEFKIGELCISTITVSELIYGAYKSEFVGELPLAKELEAS' A
#
# COMPACT_ATOMS: atom_id res chain seq x y z
N MET A 1 -4.12 -8.51 19.33
CA MET A 1 -4.73 -7.18 19.54
C MET A 1 -4.01 -6.20 18.63
N LYS A 2 -4.73 -5.45 17.78
CA LYS A 2 -4.10 -4.48 16.86
C LYS A 2 -3.53 -3.32 17.69
N LYS A 3 -2.27 -2.95 17.44
CA LYS A 3 -1.58 -1.88 18.16
C LYS A 3 -1.68 -0.55 17.43
N MET A 4 -1.60 -0.56 16.09
CA MET A 4 -1.56 0.66 15.28
C MET A 4 -2.27 0.48 13.94
N MET A 5 -2.83 1.57 13.44
CA MET A 5 -3.39 1.67 12.08
C MET A 5 -2.46 2.54 11.23
N LEU A 6 -2.13 2.09 10.03
CA LEU A 6 -1.31 2.88 9.10
C LEU A 6 -2.20 3.74 8.21
N ASP A 7 -1.74 4.97 7.96
CA ASP A 7 -2.30 5.83 6.92
C ASP A 7 -1.70 5.50 5.53
N THR A 8 -2.23 6.16 4.52
CA THR A 8 -1.84 5.99 3.12
C THR A 8 -0.40 6.43 2.84
N ASN A 9 0.06 7.53 3.44
CA ASN A 9 1.43 8.03 3.25
C ASN A 9 2.47 7.07 3.82
N ILE A 10 2.23 6.53 5.01
CA ILE A 10 3.09 5.54 5.64
C ILE A 10 3.14 4.27 4.81
N CYS A 11 1.99 3.80 4.30
CA CYS A 11 1.95 2.67 3.37
C CYS A 11 2.81 2.94 2.12
N ILE A 12 2.67 4.13 1.51
CA ILE A 12 3.48 4.53 0.35
C ILE A 12 4.98 4.54 0.68
N TYR A 13 5.39 5.08 1.83
CA TYR A 13 6.79 5.10 2.25
C TYR A 13 7.37 3.70 2.48
N ILE A 14 6.57 2.77 3.01
CA ILE A 14 6.96 1.36 3.17
C ILE A 14 7.14 0.72 1.78
N ILE A 15 6.15 0.87 0.89
CA ILE A 15 6.17 0.29 -0.47
C ILE A 15 7.35 0.82 -1.28
N LYS A 16 7.57 2.15 -1.27
CA LYS A 16 8.66 2.80 -2.00
C LYS A 16 10.02 2.70 -1.29
N ASN A 17 10.06 2.15 -0.08
CA ASN A 17 11.26 2.07 0.77
C ASN A 17 11.97 3.43 0.95
N ARG A 18 11.21 4.53 1.07
CA ARG A 18 11.75 5.88 1.18
C ARG A 18 10.88 6.72 2.12
N PRO A 19 11.40 7.18 3.28
CA PRO A 19 12.75 6.95 3.78
C PRO A 19 12.92 5.51 4.37
N PRO A 20 14.13 4.90 4.29
CA PRO A 20 14.37 3.52 4.75
C PRO A 20 13.95 3.25 6.20
N LYS A 21 14.13 4.25 7.08
CA LYS A 21 13.77 4.19 8.51
C LYS A 21 12.31 3.78 8.75
N VAL A 22 11.38 4.14 7.86
CA VAL A 22 9.97 3.77 8.00
C VAL A 22 9.78 2.27 7.79
N ARG A 23 10.46 1.69 6.80
CA ARG A 23 10.42 0.25 6.54
C ARG A 23 11.12 -0.55 7.63
N GLU A 24 12.23 -0.04 8.17
CA GLU A 24 12.91 -0.64 9.32
C GLU A 24 11.97 -0.72 10.53
N ARG A 25 11.33 0.40 10.88
CA ARG A 25 10.36 0.43 11.98
C ARG A 25 9.17 -0.50 11.72
N PHE A 26 8.69 -0.60 10.48
CA PHE A 26 7.61 -1.53 10.11
C PHE A 26 7.98 -3.00 10.38
N LYS A 27 9.24 -3.41 10.14
CA LYS A 27 9.71 -4.78 10.36
C LYS A 27 9.74 -5.20 11.83
N GLU A 28 9.70 -4.25 12.76
CA GLU A 28 9.67 -4.53 14.21
C GLU A 28 8.30 -5.02 14.69
N PHE A 29 7.24 -4.83 13.90
CA PHE A 29 5.88 -5.25 14.24
C PHE A 29 5.62 -6.70 13.81
N LYS A 30 4.87 -7.44 14.64
CA LYS A 30 4.41 -8.79 14.33
C LYS A 30 3.14 -8.74 13.48
N ILE A 31 2.89 -9.84 12.75
CA ILE A 31 1.65 -10.05 12.01
C ILE A 31 0.46 -9.90 12.97
N GLY A 32 -0.53 -9.10 12.57
CA GLY A 32 -1.72 -8.82 13.38
C GLY A 32 -1.59 -7.64 14.36
N GLU A 33 -0.40 -7.05 14.51
CA GLU A 33 -0.23 -5.82 15.31
C GLU A 33 -0.54 -4.54 14.51
N LEU A 34 -0.49 -4.63 13.18
CA LEU A 34 -0.78 -3.52 12.28
C LEU A 34 -2.07 -3.77 11.50
N CYS A 35 -2.78 -2.70 11.18
CA CYS A 35 -3.93 -2.73 10.29
C CYS A 35 -3.92 -1.51 9.36
N ILE A 36 -4.72 -1.59 8.30
CA ILE A 36 -5.02 -0.48 7.39
C ILE A 36 -6.52 -0.40 7.21
N SER A 37 -7.03 0.81 6.95
CA SER A 37 -8.45 1.00 6.63
C SER A 37 -8.74 0.55 5.20
N THR A 38 -9.99 0.20 4.91
CA THR A 38 -10.44 -0.08 3.53
C THR A 38 -10.34 1.16 2.63
N ILE A 39 -10.44 2.36 3.21
CA ILE A 39 -10.24 3.64 2.50
C ILE A 39 -8.79 3.74 2.03
N THR A 40 -7.82 3.50 2.92
CA THR A 40 -6.38 3.48 2.58
C THR A 40 -6.07 2.45 1.49
N VAL A 41 -6.68 1.26 1.54
CA VAL A 41 -6.56 0.27 0.46
C VAL A 41 -7.04 0.82 -0.87
N SER A 42 -8.21 1.49 -0.87
CA SER A 42 -8.80 2.06 -2.08
C SER A 42 -7.93 3.17 -2.69
N GLU A 43 -7.38 4.04 -1.85
CA GLU A 43 -6.45 5.10 -2.29
C GLU A 43 -5.16 4.53 -2.89
N LEU A 44 -4.60 3.48 -2.28
CA LEU A 44 -3.39 2.81 -2.80
C LEU A 44 -3.64 2.14 -4.15
N ILE A 45 -4.78 1.45 -4.32
CA ILE A 45 -5.17 0.82 -5.59
C ILE A 45 -5.36 1.89 -6.66
N TYR A 46 -6.12 2.95 -6.36
CA TYR A 46 -6.35 4.05 -7.29
C TYR A 46 -5.03 4.74 -7.69
N GLY A 47 -4.16 5.00 -6.72
CA GLY A 47 -2.83 5.56 -6.98
C GLY A 47 -1.96 4.67 -7.87
N ALA A 48 -2.03 3.35 -7.69
CA ALA A 48 -1.34 2.40 -8.56
C ALA A 48 -1.92 2.42 -9.99
N TYR A 49 -3.26 2.39 -10.12
CA TYR A 49 -3.94 2.43 -11.41
C TYR A 49 -3.67 3.72 -12.20
N LYS A 50 -3.47 4.85 -11.52
CA LYS A 50 -3.13 6.13 -12.17
C LYS A 50 -1.63 6.31 -12.43
N SER A 51 -0.77 5.46 -11.88
CA SER A 51 0.68 5.60 -12.03
C SER A 51 1.14 5.27 -13.45
N GLU A 52 2.30 5.78 -13.88
CA GLU A 52 2.82 5.58 -15.26
C GLU A 52 3.11 4.10 -15.64
N PHE A 53 2.92 3.16 -14.71
CA PHE A 53 3.16 1.72 -14.87
C PHE A 53 1.88 0.88 -14.94
N VAL A 54 0.74 1.47 -15.36
CA VAL A 54 -0.57 0.79 -15.43
C VAL A 54 -0.52 -0.57 -16.13
N GLY A 55 0.32 -0.70 -17.17
CA GLY A 55 0.42 -1.92 -18.00
C GLY A 55 0.88 -3.20 -17.27
N GLU A 56 1.41 -3.09 -16.05
CA GLU A 56 1.85 -4.23 -15.24
C GLU A 56 0.84 -4.65 -14.17
N LEU A 57 -0.25 -3.90 -13.95
CA LEU A 57 -1.27 -4.25 -12.97
C LEU A 57 -2.19 -5.36 -13.50
N PRO A 58 -2.34 -6.50 -12.78
CA PRO A 58 -3.23 -7.58 -13.20
C PRO A 58 -4.67 -7.12 -13.42
N LEU A 59 -5.15 -6.16 -12.61
CA LEU A 59 -6.52 -5.63 -12.66
C LEU A 59 -6.74 -4.66 -13.84
N ALA A 60 -5.70 -3.97 -14.32
CA ALA A 60 -5.84 -3.07 -15.48
C ALA A 60 -6.12 -3.86 -16.76
N LYS A 61 -5.52 -5.05 -16.89
CA LYS A 61 -5.74 -5.96 -18.03
C LYS A 61 -7.17 -6.49 -18.11
N GLU A 62 -7.88 -6.58 -16.99
CA GLU A 62 -9.29 -7.01 -16.97
C GLU A 62 -10.25 -5.87 -17.38
N LEU A 63 -9.90 -4.61 -17.07
CA LEU A 63 -10.72 -3.43 -17.41
C LEU A 63 -10.60 -3.00 -18.88
N GLU A 64 -9.45 -3.21 -19.53
CA GLU A 64 -9.30 -2.94 -20.98
C GLU A 64 -9.94 -4.02 -21.87
N ALA A 65 -10.33 -5.16 -21.29
CA ALA A 65 -10.94 -6.28 -22.00
C ALA A 65 -12.49 -6.28 -21.97
N SER A 66 -13.12 -5.22 -21.43
CA SER A 66 -14.58 -5.02 -21.38
C SER A 66 -15.05 -3.84 -22.23
#